data_AF-A0A0V0GB23-F1
#
_entry.id   AF-A0A0V0GB23-F1
#
_cell.length_a   1.000
_cell.length_b   1.000
_cell.length_c   1.000
_cell.angle_alpha   90.00
_cell.angle_beta   90.00
_cell.angle_gamma   90.00
#
_symmetry.space_group_name_H-M   'P 1'
#
loop_
_entity.id
_entity.type
_entity.pdbx_description
1 polymer ?
#
loop_
_entity_poly.entity_id
_entity_poly.type
_entity_poly.pdbx_seq_one_letter_code
_entity_poly.pdbx_strand_id
1 'polypeptide(L)'
;KFDGFYILETDAARIKKLRQKMIDEGRSQAEVEGIIRRHRRNAEKSAAKKKKKICFHCREGVHNLSQCPKLDGQTGPVGSSVCYKCGSTEHLLHQCKISGNDLKFAKCFICNEVGHLSKQCPDNPRGLYPNGGSCRVCGDVTHLKRDCPELIRKKRKNTVTVGTIGDSVESLEDDRKPRSIKSSIPCK
;
A
#
# COMPACT_ATOMS: atom_id res chain seq x y z
N LYS A 1 13.44 -23.72 -11.55
CA LYS A 1 14.34 -22.78 -12.29
C LYS A 1 14.07 -22.93 -13.79
N PHE A 2 14.17 -21.87 -14.58
CA PHE A 2 13.99 -21.89 -16.05
C PHE A 2 15.12 -21.08 -16.69
N ASP A 3 15.90 -21.71 -17.56
CA ASP A 3 17.13 -21.13 -18.16
C ASP A 3 18.07 -20.49 -17.12
N GLY A 4 18.23 -21.12 -15.95
CA GLY A 4 19.05 -20.60 -14.85
C GLY A 4 18.36 -19.56 -13.94
N PHE A 5 17.20 -19.02 -14.31
CA PHE A 5 16.47 -18.00 -13.53
C PHE A 5 15.48 -18.62 -12.53
N TYR A 6 15.25 -17.92 -11.42
CA TYR A 6 14.26 -18.30 -10.41
C TYR A 6 12.86 -17.78 -10.78
N ILE A 7 11.98 -18.69 -11.18
CA ILE A 7 10.57 -18.42 -11.50
C ILE A 7 9.68 -19.51 -10.86
N LEU A 8 8.38 -19.23 -10.70
CA LEU A 8 7.43 -20.24 -10.25
C LEU A 8 7.30 -21.37 -11.26
N GLU A 9 7.02 -22.57 -10.78
CA GLU A 9 6.84 -23.76 -11.61
C GLU A 9 5.66 -23.62 -12.59
N THR A 10 4.56 -23.03 -12.14
CA THR A 10 3.40 -22.74 -12.99
C THR A 10 3.73 -21.78 -14.13
N ASP A 11 4.55 -20.76 -13.85
CA ASP A 11 5.04 -19.82 -14.85
C ASP A 11 6.00 -20.51 -15.82
N ALA A 12 6.90 -21.37 -15.32
CA ALA A 12 7.84 -22.14 -16.13
C ALA A 12 7.11 -23.05 -17.12
N ALA A 13 6.08 -23.77 -16.67
CA ALA A 13 5.25 -24.62 -17.53
C ALA A 13 4.52 -23.80 -18.61
N ARG A 14 3.97 -22.64 -18.25
CA ARG A 14 3.32 -21.72 -19.20
C ARG A 14 4.29 -21.23 -20.28
N ILE A 15 5.51 -20.85 -19.89
CA ILE A 15 6.54 -20.36 -20.82
C ILE A 15 7.01 -21.49 -21.75
N LYS A 16 7.17 -22.72 -21.26
CA LYS A 16 7.50 -23.89 -22.10
C LYS A 16 6.42 -24.15 -23.16
N LYS A 17 5.14 -24.16 -22.76
CA LYS A 17 4.01 -24.34 -23.69
C LYS A 17 3.97 -23.24 -24.74
N LEU A 18 4.22 -21.99 -24.34
CA LEU A 18 4.29 -20.85 -25.26
C LEU A 18 5.45 -21.02 -26.27
N ARG A 19 6.62 -21.49 -25.83
CA ARG A 19 7.75 -21.75 -26.72
C ARG A 19 7.41 -22.79 -27.78
N GLN A 20 6.81 -23.90 -27.38
CA GLN A 20 6.44 -24.98 -28.29
C GLN A 20 5.42 -24.51 -29.33
N LYS A 21 4.35 -23.84 -28.89
CA LYS A 21 3.31 -23.31 -29.78
C LYS A 21 3.87 -22.37 -30.86
N MET A 22 4.83 -21.51 -30.51
CA MET A 22 5.44 -20.58 -31.46
C MET A 22 6.36 -21.27 -32.47
N ILE A 23 6.96 -22.41 -32.10
CA ILE A 23 7.75 -23.25 -33.00
C ILE A 23 6.82 -23.99 -33.96
N ASP A 24 5.72 -24.52 -33.44
CA ASP A 24 4.71 -25.22 -34.24
C ASP A 24 4.03 -24.27 -35.26
N GLU A 25 3.88 -22.99 -34.91
CA GLU A 25 3.42 -21.91 -35.80
C GLU A 25 4.48 -21.43 -36.81
N GLY A 26 5.69 -22.01 -36.79
CA GLY A 26 6.76 -21.73 -37.77
C GLY A 26 7.46 -20.37 -37.61
N ARG A 27 7.41 -19.73 -36.43
CA ARG A 27 8.08 -18.45 -36.20
C ARG A 27 9.60 -18.62 -36.17
N SER A 28 10.32 -17.56 -36.56
CA SER A 28 11.79 -17.57 -36.54
C SER A 28 12.33 -17.77 -35.12
N GLN A 29 13.41 -18.54 -34.97
CA GLN A 29 13.99 -18.85 -33.65
C GLN A 29 14.33 -17.59 -32.84
N ALA A 30 14.87 -16.55 -33.49
CA ALA A 30 15.21 -15.28 -32.86
C ALA A 30 13.98 -14.56 -32.27
N GLU A 31 12.85 -14.62 -32.97
CA GLU A 31 11.60 -14.04 -32.49
C GLU A 31 11.03 -14.81 -31.31
N VAL A 32 11.02 -16.15 -31.38
CA VAL A 32 10.58 -17.01 -30.28
C VAL A 32 11.40 -16.71 -29.02
N GLU A 33 12.72 -16.64 -29.13
CA GLU A 33 13.58 -16.31 -27.98
C GLU A 33 13.33 -14.91 -27.42
N GLY A 34 13.11 -13.90 -28.28
CA GLY A 34 12.79 -12.54 -27.85
C GLY A 34 11.53 -12.47 -27.00
N ILE A 35 10.47 -13.16 -27.42
CA ILE A 35 9.20 -13.25 -26.70
C ILE A 35 9.38 -14.02 -25.40
N ILE A 36 10.04 -15.17 -25.43
CA ILE A 36 10.28 -16.00 -24.23
C ILE A 36 11.09 -15.25 -23.17
N ARG A 37 12.12 -14.48 -23.57
CA ARG A 37 12.90 -13.63 -22.65
C ARG A 37 12.02 -12.60 -21.94
N ARG A 38 11.06 -11.98 -22.64
CA ARG A 38 10.10 -11.02 -22.04
C ARG A 38 9.18 -11.71 -21.03
N HIS A 39 8.58 -12.84 -21.40
CA HIS A 39 7.71 -13.60 -20.50
C HIS A 39 8.45 -14.11 -19.26
N ARG A 40 9.69 -14.57 -19.41
CA ARG A 40 10.56 -14.96 -18.29
C ARG A 40 10.83 -13.79 -17.36
N ARG A 41 11.20 -12.61 -17.88
CA ARG A 41 11.45 -11.40 -17.07
C ARG A 41 10.22 -10.99 -16.27
N ASN A 42 9.03 -11.13 -16.85
CA ASN A 42 7.77 -10.87 -16.16
C ASN A 42 7.48 -11.91 -15.08
N ALA A 43 7.71 -13.20 -15.36
CA ALA A 43 7.56 -14.28 -14.39
C ALA A 43 8.52 -14.12 -13.21
N GLU A 44 9.77 -13.73 -13.45
CA GLU A 44 10.75 -13.43 -12.41
C GLU A 44 10.30 -12.27 -11.52
N LYS A 45 9.81 -11.17 -12.11
CA LYS A 45 9.23 -10.04 -11.35
C LYS A 45 8.03 -10.50 -10.51
N SER A 46 7.16 -11.34 -11.07
CA SER A 46 6.02 -11.92 -10.35
C SER A 46 6.45 -12.81 -9.18
N ALA A 47 7.47 -13.66 -9.40
CA ALA A 47 8.05 -14.50 -8.36
C ALA A 47 8.68 -13.66 -7.24
N ALA A 48 9.44 -12.63 -7.58
CA ALA A 48 10.04 -11.70 -6.61
C ALA A 48 8.96 -10.95 -5.82
N LYS A 49 7.87 -10.50 -6.46
CA LYS A 49 6.72 -9.90 -5.77
C LYS A 49 6.05 -10.90 -4.82
N LYS A 50 5.83 -12.15 -5.26
CA LYS A 50 5.22 -13.20 -4.41
C LYS A 50 6.08 -13.52 -3.19
N LYS A 51 7.41 -13.57 -3.35
CA LYS A 51 8.37 -13.76 -2.24
C LYS A 51 8.32 -12.61 -1.21
N LYS A 52 8.07 -11.38 -1.66
CA LYS A 52 7.94 -10.19 -0.80
C LYS A 52 6.55 -10.02 -0.16
N LYS A 53 5.57 -10.87 -0.48
CA LYS A 53 4.25 -10.81 0.17
C LYS A 53 4.39 -11.29 1.61
N ILE A 54 3.88 -10.48 2.53
CA ILE A 54 3.79 -10.77 3.95
C ILE A 54 2.33 -10.88 4.36
N CYS A 55 2.03 -11.79 5.30
CA CYS A 55 0.73 -11.87 5.93
C CYS A 55 0.56 -10.72 6.93
N PHE A 56 -0.61 -10.07 6.93
CA PHE A 56 -0.88 -8.98 7.87
C PHE A 56 -1.10 -9.46 9.31
N HIS A 57 -1.40 -10.75 9.50
CA HIS A 57 -1.58 -11.35 10.83
C HIS A 57 -0.27 -11.88 11.41
N CYS A 58 0.31 -12.93 10.83
CA CYS A 58 1.52 -13.56 11.37
C CYS A 58 2.84 -12.94 10.88
N ARG A 59 2.81 -11.96 9.96
CA ARG A 59 3.99 -11.33 9.32
C ARG A 59 4.92 -12.30 8.58
N GLU A 60 4.57 -13.56 8.47
CA GLU A 60 5.30 -14.54 7.67
C GLU A 60 5.04 -14.33 6.18
N GLY A 61 6.06 -14.67 5.38
CA GLY A 61 5.97 -14.60 3.93
C GLY A 61 5.14 -15.75 3.33
N VAL A 62 4.95 -15.71 2.01
CA VAL A 62 4.32 -16.79 1.19
C VAL A 62 2.79 -16.78 1.14
N HIS A 63 2.09 -16.12 2.07
CA HIS A 63 0.62 -16.03 2.09
C HIS A 63 0.09 -14.64 2.50
N ASN A 64 -1.22 -14.41 2.33
CA ASN A 64 -1.93 -13.20 2.78
C ASN A 64 -2.86 -13.53 3.96
N LEU A 65 -3.48 -12.51 4.58
CA LEU A 65 -4.44 -12.66 5.67
C LEU A 65 -5.51 -13.74 5.40
N SER A 66 -6.03 -13.83 4.17
CA SER A 66 -7.04 -14.83 3.79
C SER A 66 -6.53 -16.27 3.69
N GLN A 67 -5.22 -16.47 3.60
CA GLN A 67 -4.59 -17.77 3.39
C GLN A 67 -3.60 -18.08 4.52
N CYS A 68 -3.82 -17.49 5.70
CA CYS A 68 -2.92 -17.64 6.83
C CYS A 68 -3.19 -18.96 7.56
N PRO A 69 -2.21 -19.90 7.58
CA PRO A 69 -2.38 -21.18 8.25
C PRO A 69 -2.42 -21.04 9.78
N LYS A 70 -1.90 -19.92 10.33
CA LYS A 70 -1.97 -19.64 11.77
C LYS A 70 -3.32 -19.09 12.23
N LEU A 71 -4.30 -19.01 11.33
CA LEU A 71 -5.68 -18.63 11.67
C LEU A 71 -6.56 -19.84 12.02
N ASP A 72 -5.98 -21.03 12.18
CA ASP A 72 -6.70 -22.23 12.59
C ASP A 72 -7.29 -22.04 14.00
N GLY A 73 -8.61 -21.82 14.06
CA GLY A 73 -9.41 -21.99 15.28
C GLY A 73 -9.85 -20.73 16.02
N GLN A 74 -9.45 -19.53 15.60
CA GLN A 74 -10.12 -18.29 16.02
C GLN A 74 -11.09 -17.84 14.95
N THR A 75 -12.13 -18.64 14.77
CA THR A 75 -13.42 -18.19 14.22
C THR A 75 -14.21 -17.38 15.26
N GLY A 76 -13.54 -16.70 16.18
CA GLY A 76 -14.04 -15.42 16.67
C GLY A 76 -13.66 -14.41 15.60
N PRO A 77 -14.60 -13.64 15.03
CA PRO A 77 -14.31 -12.77 13.91
C PRO A 77 -13.14 -11.85 14.31
N VAL A 78 -11.98 -12.03 13.67
CA VAL A 78 -10.81 -11.14 13.77
C VAL A 78 -11.16 -9.88 12.96
N GLY A 79 -12.18 -9.18 13.45
CA GLY A 79 -13.13 -8.46 12.63
C GLY A 79 -14.57 -8.65 13.12
N SER A 80 -14.83 -8.85 14.42
CA SER A 80 -16.12 -8.44 14.97
C SER A 80 -16.23 -6.99 14.53
N SER A 81 -17.07 -6.74 13.53
CA SER A 81 -17.27 -5.47 12.85
C SER A 81 -17.99 -4.50 13.79
N VAL A 82 -17.54 -4.47 15.04
CA VAL A 82 -17.87 -3.51 16.05
C VAL A 82 -17.34 -2.19 15.53
N CYS A 83 -18.26 -1.34 15.09
CA CYS A 83 -17.96 0.00 14.69
C CYS A 83 -17.20 0.71 15.81
N TYR A 84 -15.97 1.13 15.54
CA TYR A 84 -15.11 1.78 16.53
C TYR A 84 -15.66 3.13 17.06
N LYS A 85 -16.70 3.69 16.43
CA LYS A 85 -17.42 4.89 16.90
C LYS A 85 -18.57 4.57 17.85
N CYS A 86 -19.33 3.50 17.59
CA CYS A 86 -20.62 3.27 18.26
C CYS A 86 -20.80 1.89 18.90
N GLY A 87 -19.86 0.97 18.72
CA GLY A 87 -19.92 -0.35 19.34
C GLY A 87 -20.88 -1.33 18.66
N SER A 88 -21.54 -0.95 17.56
CA SER A 88 -22.46 -1.83 16.83
C SER A 88 -21.71 -2.81 15.93
N THR A 89 -22.10 -4.08 15.93
CA THR A 89 -21.56 -5.14 15.06
C THR A 89 -22.08 -5.09 13.62
N GLU A 90 -23.14 -4.33 13.37
CA GLU A 90 -23.90 -4.35 12.13
C GLU A 90 -23.23 -3.59 10.98
N HIS A 91 -22.24 -2.75 11.28
CA HIS A 91 -21.62 -1.90 10.27
C HIS A 91 -20.16 -1.55 10.60
N LEU A 92 -19.40 -1.27 9.55
CA LEU A 92 -18.02 -0.79 9.67
C LEU A 92 -17.97 0.71 9.96
N LEU A 93 -16.82 1.18 10.44
CA LEU A 93 -16.57 2.60 10.75
C LEU A 93 -17.01 3.59 9.65
N HIS A 94 -16.84 3.21 8.38
CA HIS A 94 -17.20 4.04 7.22
C HIS A 94 -18.72 4.13 6.97
N GLN A 95 -19.47 3.14 7.43
CA GLN A 95 -20.92 3.05 7.25
C GLN A 95 -21.67 3.52 8.51
N CYS A 96 -20.94 4.04 9.50
CA CYS A 96 -21.53 4.54 10.73
C CYS A 96 -22.25 5.87 10.47
N LYS A 97 -23.53 5.92 10.81
CA LYS A 97 -24.37 7.12 10.70
C LYS A 97 -24.10 8.14 11.82
N ILE A 98 -23.31 7.78 12.84
CA ILE A 98 -23.00 8.67 13.96
C ILE A 98 -21.91 9.66 13.56
N SER A 99 -22.28 10.94 13.61
CA SER A 99 -21.40 12.08 13.40
C SER A 99 -20.48 12.27 14.61
N GLY A 100 -19.17 12.33 14.38
CA GLY A 100 -18.16 12.48 15.45
C GLY A 100 -16.87 11.76 15.09
N ASN A 101 -15.75 12.30 15.56
CA ASN A 101 -14.42 11.69 15.37
C ASN A 101 -13.97 10.85 16.56
N ASP A 102 -14.84 10.67 17.56
CA ASP A 102 -14.49 9.96 18.78
C ASP A 102 -14.49 8.44 18.56
N LEU A 103 -13.32 7.84 18.68
CA LEU A 103 -13.13 6.39 18.52
C LEU A 103 -13.14 5.68 19.87
N LYS A 104 -14.21 5.88 20.64
CA LYS A 104 -14.34 5.37 22.00
C LYS A 104 -14.24 3.84 22.11
N PHE A 105 -14.58 3.11 21.05
CA PHE A 105 -14.48 1.64 21.01
C PHE A 105 -13.25 1.14 20.23
N ALA A 106 -12.41 2.03 19.67
CA ALA A 106 -11.13 1.61 19.09
C ALA A 106 -10.15 1.25 20.20
N LYS A 107 -9.56 0.06 20.10
CA LYS A 107 -8.40 -0.35 20.91
C LYS A 107 -7.11 -0.02 20.16
N CYS A 108 -6.17 0.62 20.82
CA CYS A 108 -4.86 0.92 20.26
C CYS A 108 -4.02 -0.35 20.16
N PHE A 109 -3.43 -0.62 18.99
CA PHE A 109 -2.57 -1.81 18.80
C PHE A 109 -1.17 -1.68 19.44
N ILE A 110 -0.87 -0.58 20.15
CA ILE A 110 0.45 -0.32 20.75
C ILE A 110 0.36 -0.40 22.28
N CYS A 111 -0.50 0.42 22.90
CA CYS A 111 -0.71 0.43 24.36
C CYS A 111 -1.91 -0.39 24.83
N ASN A 112 -2.71 -0.96 23.92
CA ASN A 112 -3.95 -1.71 24.20
C ASN A 112 -5.07 -0.91 24.89
N GLU A 113 -4.90 0.40 25.07
CA GLU A 113 -5.93 1.28 25.62
C GLU A 113 -7.04 1.59 24.61
N VAL A 114 -8.22 1.96 25.12
CA VAL A 114 -9.38 2.32 24.31
C VAL A 114 -9.45 3.84 24.08
N GLY A 115 -10.08 4.26 22.98
CA GLY A 115 -10.35 5.67 22.69
C GLY A 115 -9.49 6.28 21.59
N HIS A 116 -8.43 5.59 21.15
CA HIS A 116 -7.55 6.06 20.09
C HIS A 116 -7.01 4.93 19.20
N LEU A 117 -6.57 5.29 18.00
CA LEU A 117 -5.85 4.40 17.08
C LEU A 117 -4.34 4.54 17.29
N SER A 118 -3.56 3.54 16.87
CA SER A 118 -2.08 3.56 16.95
C SER A 118 -1.41 4.79 16.34
N LYS A 119 -2.08 5.50 15.44
CA LYS A 119 -1.59 6.77 14.86
C LYS A 119 -1.64 7.96 15.83
N GLN A 120 -2.58 7.93 16.77
CA GLN A 120 -2.86 8.99 17.75
C GLN A 120 -2.46 8.56 19.17
N CYS A 121 -1.71 7.47 19.29
CA CYS A 121 -1.23 6.99 20.57
C CYS A 121 -0.13 7.94 21.09
N PRO A 122 -0.27 8.49 22.30
CA PRO A 122 0.74 9.37 22.91
C PRO A 122 2.03 8.59 23.22
N ASP A 123 1.90 7.33 23.64
CA ASP A 123 3.01 6.46 24.04
C ASP A 123 3.48 5.56 22.89
N ASN A 124 3.78 6.15 21.73
CA ASN A 124 4.29 5.41 20.59
C ASN A 124 5.81 5.60 20.38
N PRO A 125 6.66 4.76 21.00
CA PRO A 125 8.13 4.89 20.89
C PRO A 125 8.64 4.61 19.47
N ARG A 126 7.86 3.93 18.61
CA ARG A 126 8.23 3.63 17.21
C ARG A 126 7.61 4.59 16.19
N GLY A 127 6.67 5.44 16.62
CA GLY A 127 5.91 6.34 15.76
C GLY A 127 5.10 5.63 14.68
N LEU A 128 4.77 6.37 13.61
CA LEU A 128 3.95 5.86 12.51
C LEU A 128 4.65 4.77 11.66
N TYR A 129 5.95 4.53 11.87
CA TYR A 129 6.78 3.63 11.08
C TYR A 129 6.78 2.19 11.65
N PRO A 130 6.31 1.17 10.90
CA PRO A 130 6.14 -0.21 11.41
C PRO A 130 7.40 -0.89 11.96
N ASN A 131 8.59 -0.51 11.45
CA ASN A 131 9.87 -1.07 11.87
C ASN A 131 10.66 -0.12 12.80
N GLY A 132 10.03 0.96 13.26
CA GLY A 132 10.72 2.09 13.88
C GLY A 132 11.45 2.94 12.84
N GLY A 133 11.56 4.23 13.12
CA GLY A 133 12.23 5.20 12.27
C GLY A 133 11.52 6.54 12.23
N SER A 134 12.15 7.50 11.59
CA SER A 134 11.63 8.85 11.40
C SER A 134 11.63 9.25 9.94
N CYS A 135 10.91 10.34 9.65
CA CYS A 135 10.95 10.97 8.35
C CYS A 135 12.40 11.34 8.00
N ARG A 136 12.94 10.80 6.92
CA ARG A 136 14.33 11.05 6.49
C ARG A 136 14.60 12.48 6.02
N VAL A 137 13.58 13.35 6.02
CA VAL A 137 13.70 14.75 5.59
C VAL A 137 13.74 15.68 6.80
N CYS A 138 12.87 15.48 7.80
CA CYS A 138 12.77 16.36 8.97
C CYS A 138 13.01 15.67 10.32
N GLY A 139 13.12 14.34 10.38
CA GLY A 139 13.37 13.60 11.61
C GLY A 139 12.13 13.30 12.45
N ASP A 140 10.92 13.72 12.04
CA ASP A 140 9.70 13.46 12.80
C ASP A 140 9.15 12.04 12.60
N VAL A 141 8.55 11.49 13.66
CA VAL A 141 7.95 10.14 13.66
C VAL A 141 6.44 10.14 13.40
N THR A 142 5.83 11.33 13.31
CA THR A 142 4.38 11.55 13.25
C THR A 142 3.79 11.43 11.85
N HIS A 143 4.62 11.52 10.79
CA HIS A 143 4.17 11.51 9.41
C HIS A 143 5.06 10.66 8.50
N LEU A 144 4.50 10.18 7.38
CA LEU A 144 5.26 9.52 6.33
C LEU A 144 6.02 10.55 5.50
N LYS A 145 7.16 10.17 4.93
CA LYS A 145 7.95 11.02 4.01
C LYS A 145 7.10 11.74 2.94
N ARG A 146 6.01 11.13 2.46
CA ARG A 146 5.12 11.72 1.45
C ARG A 146 4.39 12.97 1.95
N ASP A 147 4.02 12.97 3.23
CA ASP A 147 3.24 14.02 3.88
C ASP A 147 4.15 14.96 4.70
N CYS A 148 5.47 14.87 4.50
CA CYS A 148 6.42 15.74 5.17
C CYS A 148 6.25 17.17 4.69
N PRO A 149 6.00 18.13 5.60
CA PRO A 149 5.78 19.53 5.22
C PRO A 149 6.99 20.10 4.47
N GLU A 150 8.21 19.77 4.91
CA GLU A 150 9.44 20.18 4.24
C GLU A 150 9.58 19.58 2.84
N LEU A 151 9.18 18.32 2.65
CA LEU A 151 9.18 17.72 1.32
C LEU A 151 8.13 18.35 0.41
N ILE A 152 6.94 18.66 0.93
CA ILE A 152 5.88 19.33 0.18
C ILE A 152 6.34 20.73 -0.24
N ARG A 153 6.96 21.49 0.68
CA ARG A 153 7.55 22.80 0.39
C ARG A 153 8.65 22.70 -0.68
N LYS A 154 9.55 21.72 -0.57
CA LYS A 154 10.62 21.50 -1.55
C LYS A 154 10.09 21.06 -2.92
N LYS A 155 9.08 20.20 -2.96
CA LYS A 155 8.41 19.80 -4.22
C LYS A 155 7.75 20.99 -4.89
N ARG A 156 7.02 21.83 -4.15
CA ARG A 156 6.40 23.06 -4.70
C ARG A 156 7.42 24.03 -5.28
N LYS A 157 8.65 24.05 -4.76
CA LYS A 157 9.76 24.85 -5.31
C LYS A 157 10.45 24.19 -6.52
N ASN A 158 10.44 22.85 -6.59
CA ASN A 158 11.15 22.07 -7.61
C ASN A 158 10.25 21.57 -8.74
N THR A 159 8.96 21.90 -8.79
CA THR A 159 8.11 21.69 -9.97
C THR A 159 8.49 22.68 -11.06
N VAL A 160 9.69 22.52 -11.61
CA VAL A 160 10.02 23.04 -12.94
C VAL A 160 9.43 22.03 -13.92
N THR A 161 8.30 22.40 -14.52
CA THR A 161 7.72 21.66 -15.63
C THR A 161 8.70 21.73 -16.80
N VAL A 162 9.44 20.65 -17.04
CA VAL A 162 10.07 20.48 -18.36
C VAL A 162 8.90 20.28 -19.32
N GLY A 163 8.60 21.30 -20.11
CA GLY A 163 7.56 21.24 -21.12
C GLY A 163 7.89 20.11 -22.09
N THR A 164 7.04 19.10 -22.16
CA THR A 164 6.97 18.24 -23.34
C THR A 164 6.54 19.14 -24.50
N ILE A 165 7.41 19.34 -25.47
CA ILE A 165 7.11 20.11 -26.68
C ILE A 165 6.06 19.34 -27.49
N GLY A 166 4.95 20.01 -27.85
CA GLY A 166 3.80 19.52 -28.63
C GLY A 166 2.76 18.81 -27.76
N ASP A 167 1.49 19.22 -27.66
CA ASP A 167 0.59 19.88 -28.60
C ASP A 167 -0.54 20.58 -27.81
N SER A 168 -1.16 21.60 -28.40
CA SER A 168 -2.17 22.49 -27.78
C SER A 168 -3.27 21.79 -26.98
N VAL A 169 -3.42 22.18 -25.72
CA VAL A 169 -4.66 22.00 -24.94
C VAL A 169 -4.86 23.25 -24.08
N GLU A 170 -5.99 23.91 -24.35
CA GLU A 170 -6.42 25.16 -23.72
C GLU A 170 -6.46 25.02 -22.19
N SER A 171 -5.87 26.01 -21.54
CA SER A 171 -5.93 26.19 -20.09
C SER A 171 -7.35 26.61 -19.70
N LEU A 172 -8.13 25.67 -19.17
CA LEU A 172 -9.26 26.02 -18.32
C LEU A 172 -8.75 26.14 -16.89
N GLU A 173 -8.84 27.36 -16.37
CA GLU A 173 -8.47 27.77 -15.03
C GLU A 173 -9.24 26.93 -13.99
N ASP A 174 -8.56 26.00 -13.32
CA ASP A 174 -9.11 25.27 -12.19
C ASP A 174 -8.79 26.05 -10.90
N ASP A 175 -9.70 26.95 -10.55
CA ASP A 175 -9.78 27.73 -9.31
C ASP A 175 -9.88 26.80 -8.08
N ARG A 176 -8.77 26.16 -7.72
CA ARG A 176 -8.66 25.41 -6.46
C ARG A 176 -8.35 26.35 -5.31
N LYS A 177 -9.40 27.02 -4.84
CA LYS A 177 -9.45 27.75 -3.58
C LYS A 177 -8.80 26.94 -2.45
N PRO A 178 -7.73 27.42 -1.80
CA PRO A 178 -7.17 26.76 -0.62
C PRO A 178 -8.18 26.83 0.53
N ARG A 179 -8.43 25.68 1.19
CA ARG A 179 -9.26 25.63 2.39
C ARG A 179 -8.64 26.53 3.47
N SER A 180 -9.39 27.55 3.85
CA SER A 180 -9.06 28.44 4.96
C SER A 180 -8.95 27.63 6.25
N ILE A 181 -7.75 27.58 6.84
CA ILE A 181 -7.56 27.17 8.23
C ILE A 181 -8.04 28.36 9.06
N LYS A 182 -9.24 28.27 9.64
CA LYS A 182 -9.67 29.22 10.66
C LYS A 182 -8.93 28.90 11.95
N SER A 183 -7.89 29.67 12.22
CA SER A 183 -7.34 29.87 13.55
C SER A 183 -8.35 30.67 14.37
N SER A 184 -8.82 30.09 15.47
CA SER A 184 -9.57 30.82 16.48
C SER A 184 -9.24 30.26 17.86
N ILE A 185 -8.21 30.84 18.47
CA ILE A 185 -8.13 31.04 19.92
C ILE A 185 -8.51 32.51 20.12
N PRO A 186 -9.43 32.82 21.04
CA PRO A 186 -9.01 33.53 22.24
C PRO A 186 -9.59 32.91 23.52
N CYS A 187 -8.70 32.64 24.48
CA CYS A 187 -9.06 32.53 25.89
C CYS A 187 -9.55 33.90 26.39
N LYS A 188 -10.69 33.90 27.06
CA LYS A 188 -10.97 34.73 28.22
C LYS A 188 -11.44 33.79 29.32
#